data_AF-A0A7J7ZVB3-F1
#
_entry.id   AF-A0A7J7ZVB3-F1
#
_cell.length_a   1.000
_cell.length_b   1.000
_cell.length_c   1.000
_cell.angle_alpha   90.00
_cell.angle_beta   90.00
_cell.angle_gamma   90.00
#
_symmetry.space_group_name_H-M   'P 1'
#
loop_
_entity.id
_entity.type
_entity.pdbx_description
1 polymer ?
#
loop_
_entity_poly.entity_id
_entity_poly.type
_entity_poly.pdbx_seq_one_letter_code
_entity_poly.pdbx_strand_id
1 'polypeptide(L)'
;MSWGTELWDQFDSLDKHTQWGIDFLERYAKFVKERIEIEQNYAKQLRNLVKKYCPKRSSKDEEPRFTSCVAFFNILNELNDYAGQREVVAEEMAHRVYGELMRYAHDLKTERKMHLQEGRKAQQYLDMCWKQMDNSKKKFERECREAEKAQQSYERLDNDTNATKADVEKAKQQLNLRTHMADENKNEYAAQLQNFNGEQHKHFYVVIPQIYKQLQEMDERRTIKLSECYRGFADSERKVIPIISKCLEGMVLAAKSVDERRDSQMVVDSFKSGFEPPGDFPFEDYSQHIYRTISDGTISASKQESGKVDAKTTVGKAKGKLWLFGKKPKVKVIKFLYANNFVLVCHLHECRYRMDNGLILIENKYVE
;
A
#
# COMPACT_ATOMS: atom_id res chain seq x y z
N MET A 1 -24.17 -8.17 -28.83
CA MET A 1 -23.64 -7.30 -29.90
C MET A 1 -22.13 -7.50 -29.95
N SER A 2 -21.53 -7.50 -31.14
CA SER A 2 -20.10 -7.79 -31.34
C SER A 2 -19.42 -6.64 -32.06
N TRP A 3 -18.23 -6.24 -31.60
CA TRP A 3 -17.42 -5.22 -32.26
C TRP A 3 -17.10 -5.61 -33.70
N GLY A 4 -16.96 -6.91 -33.97
CA GLY A 4 -16.66 -7.41 -35.31
C GLY A 4 -17.74 -7.15 -36.35
N THR A 5 -18.98 -6.92 -35.95
CA THR A 5 -20.09 -6.65 -36.86
C THR A 5 -20.50 -5.18 -36.82
N GLU A 6 -20.63 -4.61 -35.62
CA GLU A 6 -21.17 -3.26 -35.44
C GLU A 6 -20.12 -2.16 -35.69
N LEU A 7 -18.83 -2.49 -35.59
CA LEU A 7 -17.73 -1.51 -35.61
C LEU A 7 -16.70 -1.80 -36.71
N TRP A 8 -17.10 -2.49 -37.79
CA TRP A 8 -16.21 -2.99 -38.85
C TRP A 8 -15.28 -1.92 -39.47
N ASP A 9 -15.71 -0.66 -39.50
CA ASP A 9 -14.97 0.50 -40.04
C ASP A 9 -14.23 1.33 -38.98
N GLN A 10 -14.34 0.97 -37.69
CA GLN A 10 -13.87 1.78 -36.56
C GLN A 10 -12.47 1.41 -36.03
N PHE A 11 -11.53 1.03 -36.92
CA PHE A 11 -10.21 0.56 -36.51
C PHE A 11 -9.49 1.54 -35.56
N ASP A 12 -9.42 2.82 -35.94
CA ASP A 12 -8.72 3.85 -35.15
C ASP A 12 -9.40 4.14 -33.82
N SER A 13 -10.73 4.03 -33.77
CA SER A 13 -11.50 4.18 -32.54
C SER A 13 -11.21 3.03 -31.57
N LEU A 14 -11.14 1.79 -32.07
CA LEU A 14 -10.76 0.61 -31.27
C LEU A 14 -9.31 0.66 -30.80
N ASP A 15 -8.38 1.12 -31.65
CA ASP A 15 -6.98 1.40 -31.28
C ASP A 15 -6.95 2.36 -30.08
N LYS A 16 -7.58 3.55 -30.21
CA LYS A 16 -7.63 4.54 -29.12
C LYS A 16 -8.32 4.02 -27.85
N HIS A 17 -9.47 3.35 -27.97
CA HIS A 17 -10.23 2.82 -26.84
C HIS A 17 -9.41 1.79 -26.04
N THR A 18 -8.81 0.83 -26.73
CA THR A 18 -8.00 -0.21 -26.08
C THR A 18 -6.73 0.36 -25.46
N GLN A 19 -6.12 1.40 -26.04
CA GLN A 19 -5.00 2.12 -25.43
C GLN A 19 -5.44 2.84 -24.16
N TRP A 20 -6.54 3.59 -24.22
CA TRP A 20 -7.09 4.30 -23.07
C TRP A 20 -7.35 3.37 -21.88
N GLY A 21 -7.87 2.16 -22.14
CA GLY A 21 -8.10 1.20 -21.07
C GLY A 21 -6.81 0.67 -20.44
N ILE A 22 -5.72 0.55 -21.21
CA ILE A 22 -4.39 0.24 -20.66
C ILE A 22 -3.88 1.42 -19.82
N ASP A 23 -3.99 2.65 -20.33
CA ASP A 23 -3.55 3.85 -19.61
C ASP A 23 -4.29 4.00 -18.27
N PHE A 24 -5.59 3.69 -18.24
CA PHE A 24 -6.38 3.69 -17.02
C PHE A 24 -5.93 2.60 -16.03
N LEU A 25 -5.63 1.40 -16.51
CA LEU A 25 -5.09 0.32 -15.70
C LEU A 25 -3.75 0.71 -15.06
N GLU A 26 -2.85 1.35 -15.82
CA GLU A 26 -1.56 1.82 -15.31
C GLU A 26 -1.72 2.99 -14.32
N ARG A 27 -2.69 3.87 -14.54
CA ARG A 27 -3.06 4.91 -13.58
C ARG A 27 -3.51 4.30 -12.26
N TYR A 28 -4.34 3.26 -12.31
CA TYR A 28 -4.76 2.56 -11.09
C TYR A 28 -3.57 1.87 -10.39
N ALA A 29 -2.66 1.23 -11.14
CA ALA A 29 -1.45 0.65 -10.56
C ALA A 29 -0.60 1.71 -9.83
N LYS A 30 -0.45 2.90 -10.42
CA LYS A 30 0.25 4.03 -9.77
C LYS A 30 -0.43 4.46 -8.47
N PHE A 31 -1.75 4.59 -8.47
CA PHE A 31 -2.53 4.88 -7.26
C PHE A 31 -2.28 3.84 -6.16
N VAL A 32 -2.32 2.55 -6.51
CA VAL A 32 -2.06 1.47 -5.54
C VAL A 32 -0.63 1.54 -5.00
N LYS A 33 0.35 1.86 -5.84
CA LYS A 33 1.75 2.06 -5.41
C LYS A 33 1.86 3.18 -4.37
N GLU A 34 1.27 4.34 -4.63
CA GLU A 34 1.27 5.46 -3.67
C GLU A 34 0.56 5.08 -2.36
N ARG A 35 -0.54 4.32 -2.45
CA ARG A 35 -1.24 3.79 -1.27
C ARG A 35 -0.35 2.84 -0.43
N ILE A 36 0.45 1.99 -1.07
CA ILE A 36 1.41 1.09 -0.41
C ILE A 36 2.48 1.91 0.31
N GLU A 37 3.04 2.92 -0.34
CA GLU A 37 4.07 3.79 0.25
C GLU A 37 3.56 4.53 1.50
N ILE A 38 2.31 5.03 1.45
CA ILE A 38 1.64 5.64 2.62
C ILE A 38 1.55 4.64 3.78
N GLU A 39 1.15 3.40 3.49
CA GLU A 39 0.98 2.35 4.50
C GLU A 39 2.30 1.98 5.16
N GLN A 40 3.35 1.77 4.36
CA GLN A 40 4.70 1.46 4.86
C GLN A 40 5.23 2.60 5.73
N ASN A 41 5.02 3.85 5.31
CA ASN A 41 5.45 5.00 6.10
C ASN A 41 4.69 5.11 7.42
N TYR A 42 3.38 4.84 7.43
CA TYR A 42 2.58 4.81 8.66
C TYR A 42 3.09 3.74 9.63
N ALA A 43 3.26 2.50 9.18
CA ALA A 43 3.77 1.41 10.01
C ALA A 43 5.18 1.71 10.57
N LYS A 44 6.07 2.26 9.74
CA LYS A 44 7.41 2.69 10.15
C LYS A 44 7.36 3.75 11.25
N GLN A 45 6.47 4.73 11.13
CA GLN A 45 6.29 5.76 12.16
C GLN A 45 5.80 5.16 13.48
N LEU A 46 4.87 4.19 13.44
CA LEU A 46 4.42 3.47 14.63
C LEU A 46 5.54 2.67 15.28
N ARG A 47 6.33 1.92 14.52
CA ARG A 47 7.49 1.17 15.05
C ARG A 47 8.52 2.09 15.70
N ASN A 48 8.81 3.23 15.07
CA ASN A 48 9.71 4.24 15.62
C ASN A 48 9.17 4.83 16.92
N LEU A 49 7.87 5.08 16.99
CA LEU A 49 7.20 5.54 18.21
C LEU A 49 7.38 4.51 19.33
N VAL A 50 7.02 3.24 19.09
CA VAL A 50 7.18 2.17 20.09
C VAL A 50 8.63 2.07 20.56
N LYS A 51 9.59 2.02 19.62
CA LYS A 51 11.03 1.95 19.93
C LYS A 51 11.52 3.12 20.78
N LYS A 52 10.97 4.32 20.58
CA LYS A 52 11.33 5.53 21.33
C LYS A 52 10.89 5.46 22.80
N TYR A 53 9.72 4.88 23.06
CA TYR A 53 9.12 4.82 24.41
C TYR A 53 9.37 3.49 25.13
N CYS A 54 9.83 2.45 24.43
CA CYS A 54 10.29 1.23 25.06
C CYS A 54 11.50 1.51 25.99
N PRO A 55 11.55 0.88 27.18
CA PRO A 55 12.68 1.04 28.09
C PRO A 55 13.99 0.64 27.39
N LYS A 56 14.97 1.54 27.41
CA LYS A 56 16.35 1.15 27.08
C LYS A 56 16.76 0.14 28.15
N ARG A 57 17.21 -1.06 27.75
CA ARG A 57 17.80 -2.03 28.68
C ARG A 57 19.01 -1.37 29.35
N SER A 58 18.84 -0.75 30.52
CA SER A 58 19.93 -0.33 31.38
C SER A 58 20.08 -1.35 32.50
N SER A 59 21.28 -1.91 32.58
CA SER A 59 21.75 -2.82 33.62
C SER A 59 21.90 -2.10 34.97
N LYS A 60 21.53 -2.82 36.04
CA LYS A 60 21.76 -2.54 37.47
C LYS A 60 20.79 -1.56 38.12
N ASP A 61 19.68 -2.13 38.57
CA ASP A 61 18.78 -1.77 39.69
C ASP A 61 17.37 -2.07 39.20
N GLU A 62 16.91 -3.29 39.50
CA GLU A 62 15.54 -3.72 39.20
C GLU A 62 14.57 -2.93 40.07
N GLU A 63 14.19 -1.75 39.59
CA GLU A 63 13.03 -1.04 40.11
C GLU A 63 11.81 -1.98 39.95
N PRO A 64 11.06 -2.26 41.04
CA PRO A 64 9.87 -3.09 40.95
C PRO A 64 8.96 -2.48 39.89
N ARG A 65 8.68 -3.21 38.83
CA ARG A 65 7.83 -2.69 37.77
C ARG A 65 6.41 -2.65 38.30
N PHE A 66 6.01 -1.47 38.78
CA PHE A 66 4.63 -1.14 39.05
C PHE A 66 3.74 -1.68 37.93
N THR A 67 2.59 -2.24 38.30
CA THR A 67 1.62 -2.81 37.37
C THR A 67 1.21 -1.78 36.31
N SER A 68 1.14 -0.50 36.69
CA SER A 68 0.98 0.64 35.78
C SER A 68 2.08 0.74 34.70
N CYS A 69 3.35 0.57 35.05
CA CYS A 69 4.47 0.54 34.10
C CYS A 69 4.43 -0.71 33.21
N VAL A 70 4.12 -1.87 33.78
CA VAL A 70 4.00 -3.13 33.02
C VAL A 70 2.87 -3.03 31.99
N ALA A 71 1.71 -2.50 32.37
CA ALA A 71 0.58 -2.27 31.49
C ALA A 71 0.97 -1.38 30.29
N PHE A 72 1.69 -0.29 30.52
CA PHE A 72 2.19 0.56 29.44
C PHE A 72 3.11 -0.19 28.47
N PHE A 73 4.02 -1.03 28.97
CA PHE A 73 4.88 -1.83 28.10
C PHE A 73 4.11 -2.86 27.28
N ASN A 74 3.06 -3.46 27.85
CA ASN A 74 2.18 -4.35 27.10
C ASN A 74 1.42 -3.59 25.99
N ILE A 75 0.93 -2.37 26.27
CA ILE A 75 0.32 -1.51 25.25
C ILE A 75 1.31 -1.20 24.12
N LEU A 76 2.58 -0.91 24.44
CA LEU A 76 3.62 -0.68 23.44
C LEU A 76 3.88 -1.91 22.56
N ASN A 77 3.86 -3.12 23.15
CA ASN A 77 4.00 -4.37 22.40
C ASN A 77 2.83 -4.59 21.43
N GLU A 78 1.59 -4.41 21.90
CA GLU A 78 0.39 -4.53 21.05
C GLU A 78 0.40 -3.50 19.91
N LEU A 79 0.91 -2.28 20.15
CA LEU A 79 1.04 -1.26 19.11
C LEU A 79 2.12 -1.63 18.08
N ASN A 80 3.19 -2.30 18.50
CA ASN A 80 4.21 -2.82 17.59
C ASN A 80 3.68 -3.95 16.71
N ASP A 81 2.84 -4.83 17.27
CA ASP A 81 2.20 -5.90 16.51
C ASP A 81 1.15 -5.35 15.54
N TYR A 82 0.38 -4.34 15.96
CA TYR A 82 -0.51 -3.57 15.08
C TYR A 82 0.26 -2.96 13.90
N ALA A 83 1.41 -2.34 14.16
CA ALA A 83 2.26 -1.79 13.10
C ALA A 83 2.72 -2.87 12.11
N GLY A 84 3.06 -4.06 12.60
CA GLY A 84 3.34 -5.23 11.76
C GLY A 84 2.17 -5.63 10.87
N GLN A 85 0.92 -5.58 11.37
CA GLN A 85 -0.25 -5.84 10.53
C GLN A 85 -0.42 -4.80 9.41
N ARG A 86 -0.07 -3.54 9.66
CA ARG A 86 -0.08 -2.51 8.61
C ARG A 86 0.97 -2.78 7.52
N GLU A 87 2.15 -3.28 7.89
CA GLU A 87 3.15 -3.77 6.91
C GLU A 87 2.59 -4.92 6.06
N VAL A 88 1.87 -5.86 6.68
CA VAL A 88 1.21 -6.97 5.96
C VAL A 88 0.20 -6.45 4.95
N VAL A 89 -0.60 -5.41 5.26
CA VAL A 89 -1.52 -4.79 4.26
C VAL A 89 -0.73 -4.26 3.07
N ALA A 90 0.39 -3.56 3.33
CA ALA A 90 1.23 -3.02 2.27
C ALA A 90 1.81 -4.13 1.37
N GLU A 91 2.30 -5.22 1.96
CA GLU A 91 2.84 -6.39 1.25
C GLU A 91 1.76 -7.11 0.42
N GLU A 92 0.57 -7.31 0.98
CA GLU A 92 -0.55 -7.94 0.28
C GLU A 92 -1.02 -7.09 -0.90
N MET A 93 -1.16 -5.76 -0.74
CA MET A 93 -1.45 -4.84 -1.83
C MET A 93 -0.35 -4.85 -2.90
N ALA A 94 0.92 -4.90 -2.49
CA ALA A 94 2.05 -4.94 -3.41
C ALA A 94 2.03 -6.21 -4.28
N HIS A 95 1.74 -7.37 -3.70
CA HIS A 95 1.74 -8.63 -4.44
C HIS A 95 0.45 -8.86 -5.24
N ARG A 96 -0.72 -8.81 -4.58
CA ARG A 96 -2.01 -9.21 -5.17
C ARG A 96 -2.61 -8.19 -6.11
N VAL A 97 -2.23 -6.91 -5.96
CA VAL A 97 -2.82 -5.82 -6.73
C VAL A 97 -1.75 -5.22 -7.63
N TYR A 98 -0.75 -4.55 -7.07
CA TYR A 98 0.24 -3.83 -7.88
C TYR A 98 1.06 -4.76 -8.78
N GLY A 99 1.65 -5.83 -8.23
CA GLY A 99 2.46 -6.78 -8.99
C GLY A 99 1.65 -7.48 -10.10
N GLU A 100 0.43 -7.92 -9.78
CA GLU A 100 -0.48 -8.52 -10.74
C GLU A 100 -0.89 -7.56 -11.86
N LEU A 101 -1.19 -6.28 -11.54
CA LEU A 101 -1.50 -5.26 -12.54
C LEU A 101 -0.32 -5.01 -13.48
N MET A 102 0.90 -4.89 -12.94
CA MET A 102 2.10 -4.63 -13.74
C MET A 102 2.39 -5.78 -14.72
N ARG A 103 2.30 -7.03 -14.23
CA ARG A 103 2.47 -8.22 -15.07
C ARG A 103 1.40 -8.28 -16.16
N TYR A 104 0.14 -8.13 -15.77
CA TYR A 104 -0.98 -8.19 -16.70
C TYR A 104 -0.95 -7.06 -17.75
N ALA A 105 -0.56 -5.83 -17.36
CA ALA A 105 -0.42 -4.71 -18.28
C ALA A 105 0.61 -4.99 -19.39
N HIS A 106 1.73 -5.65 -19.03
CA HIS A 106 2.76 -6.03 -19.99
C HIS A 106 2.25 -7.04 -21.03
N ASP A 107 1.59 -8.10 -20.55
CA ASP A 107 1.02 -9.13 -21.42
C ASP A 107 -0.06 -8.53 -22.33
N LEU A 108 -0.94 -7.69 -21.77
CA LEU A 108 -2.03 -7.01 -22.48
C LEU A 108 -1.52 -6.06 -23.57
N LYS A 109 -0.44 -5.31 -23.32
CA LYS A 109 0.19 -4.45 -24.33
C LYS A 109 0.70 -5.27 -25.52
N THR A 110 1.26 -6.44 -25.25
CA THR A 110 1.79 -7.34 -26.28
C THR A 110 0.67 -7.97 -27.10
N GLU A 111 -0.36 -8.51 -26.43
CA GLU A 111 -1.56 -9.08 -27.06
C GLU A 111 -2.29 -8.04 -27.94
N ARG A 112 -2.52 -6.84 -27.41
CA ARG A 112 -3.12 -5.72 -28.15
C ARG A 112 -2.34 -5.39 -29.42
N LYS A 113 -1.01 -5.28 -29.31
CA LYS A 113 -0.15 -4.96 -30.46
C LYS A 113 -0.25 -6.03 -31.54
N MET A 114 -0.32 -7.30 -31.16
CA MET A 114 -0.48 -8.42 -32.09
C MET A 114 -1.78 -8.29 -32.90
N HIS A 115 -2.94 -8.12 -32.23
CA HIS A 115 -4.23 -8.00 -32.93
C HIS A 115 -4.32 -6.75 -33.82
N LEU A 116 -3.79 -5.60 -33.37
CA LEU A 116 -3.75 -4.40 -34.23
C LEU A 116 -2.84 -4.59 -35.44
N GLN A 117 -1.74 -5.33 -35.30
CA GLN A 117 -0.86 -5.66 -36.41
C GLN A 117 -1.54 -6.59 -37.43
N GLU A 118 -2.34 -7.55 -36.97
CA GLU A 118 -3.17 -8.41 -37.82
C GLU A 118 -4.20 -7.59 -38.59
N GLY A 119 -4.89 -6.65 -37.94
CA GLY A 119 -5.84 -5.75 -38.59
C GLY A 119 -5.17 -4.88 -39.68
N ARG A 120 -4.01 -4.29 -39.37
CA ARG A 120 -3.23 -3.51 -40.37
C ARG A 120 -2.78 -4.37 -41.55
N LYS A 121 -2.34 -5.62 -41.30
CA LYS A 121 -1.99 -6.57 -42.38
C LYS A 121 -3.19 -6.89 -43.25
N ALA A 122 -4.37 -7.11 -42.67
CA ALA A 122 -5.59 -7.38 -43.41
C ALA A 122 -6.01 -6.19 -44.29
N GLN A 123 -5.90 -4.96 -43.79
CA GLN A 123 -6.17 -3.74 -44.56
C GLN A 123 -5.18 -3.55 -45.71
N GLN A 124 -3.87 -3.72 -45.45
CA GLN A 124 -2.83 -3.63 -46.47
C GLN A 124 -3.00 -4.68 -47.57
N TYR A 125 -3.42 -5.89 -47.21
CA TYR A 125 -3.69 -6.95 -48.17
C TYR A 125 -4.88 -6.60 -49.08
N LEU A 126 -5.98 -6.10 -48.52
CA LEU A 126 -7.14 -5.68 -49.32
C LEU A 126 -6.79 -4.49 -50.24
N ASP A 127 -6.02 -3.51 -49.74
CA ASP A 127 -5.54 -2.38 -50.55
C ASP A 127 -4.62 -2.84 -51.70
N MET A 128 -3.76 -3.84 -51.47
CA MET A 128 -2.96 -4.45 -52.52
C MET A 128 -3.84 -5.12 -53.59
N CYS A 129 -4.83 -5.92 -53.20
CA CYS A 129 -5.78 -6.53 -54.13
C CYS A 129 -6.57 -5.48 -54.92
N TRP A 130 -7.00 -4.41 -54.26
CA TRP A 130 -7.68 -3.28 -54.91
C TRP A 130 -6.78 -2.62 -55.96
N LYS A 131 -5.51 -2.34 -55.63
CA LYS A 131 -4.53 -1.76 -56.57
C LYS A 131 -4.28 -2.66 -57.79
N GLN A 132 -4.19 -3.98 -57.60
CA GLN A 132 -4.03 -4.92 -58.72
C GLN A 132 -5.24 -4.86 -59.67
N MET A 133 -6.45 -4.89 -59.10
CA MET A 133 -7.69 -4.75 -59.87
C MET A 133 -7.78 -3.40 -60.57
N ASP A 134 -7.52 -2.28 -59.86
CA ASP A 134 -7.58 -0.93 -60.43
C ASP A 134 -6.54 -0.72 -61.55
N ASN A 135 -5.33 -1.27 -61.40
CA ASN A 135 -4.31 -1.24 -62.44
C ASN A 135 -4.73 -2.03 -63.68
N SER A 136 -5.31 -3.23 -63.50
CA SER A 136 -5.81 -4.04 -64.62
C SER A 136 -6.96 -3.34 -65.35
N LYS A 137 -7.85 -2.67 -64.61
CA LYS A 137 -8.96 -1.86 -65.14
C LYS A 137 -8.43 -0.70 -66.00
N LYS A 138 -7.47 0.07 -65.49
CA LYS A 138 -6.84 1.19 -66.22
C LYS A 138 -6.10 0.72 -67.47
N LYS A 139 -5.44 -0.44 -67.41
CA LYS A 139 -4.76 -1.04 -68.56
C LYS A 139 -5.77 -1.44 -69.64
N PHE A 140 -6.85 -2.13 -69.25
CA PHE A 140 -7.94 -2.48 -70.17
C PHE A 140 -8.55 -1.23 -70.83
N GLU A 141 -8.85 -0.19 -70.04
CA GLU A 141 -9.37 1.09 -70.57
C GLU A 141 -8.43 1.71 -71.61
N ARG A 142 -7.11 1.69 -71.35
CA ARG A 142 -6.12 2.18 -72.30
C ARG A 142 -6.09 1.37 -73.59
N GLU A 143 -6.06 0.04 -73.51
CA GLU A 143 -6.01 -0.81 -74.71
C GLU A 143 -7.30 -0.70 -75.53
N CYS A 144 -8.47 -0.50 -74.91
CA CYS A 144 -9.71 -0.18 -75.63
C CYS A 144 -9.58 1.10 -76.45
N ARG A 145 -9.04 2.18 -75.87
CA ARG A 145 -8.83 3.44 -76.61
C ARG A 145 -7.84 3.27 -77.77
N GLU A 146 -6.82 2.44 -77.63
CA GLU A 146 -5.88 2.15 -78.73
C GLU A 146 -6.51 1.29 -79.83
N ALA A 147 -7.41 0.35 -79.47
CA ALA A 147 -8.20 -0.40 -80.44
C ALA A 147 -9.19 0.51 -81.20
N GLU A 148 -9.88 1.42 -80.50
CA GLU A 148 -10.77 2.41 -81.12
C GLU A 148 -10.02 3.32 -82.12
N LYS A 149 -8.82 3.78 -81.77
CA LYS A 149 -7.96 4.56 -82.70
C LYS A 149 -7.56 3.74 -83.93
N ALA A 150 -7.17 2.48 -83.74
CA ALA A 150 -6.82 1.60 -84.85
C ALA A 150 -8.03 1.32 -85.75
N GLN A 151 -9.22 1.18 -85.16
CA GLN A 151 -10.47 1.02 -85.89
C GLN A 151 -10.78 2.24 -86.75
N GLN A 152 -10.73 3.45 -86.18
CA GLN A 152 -10.93 4.69 -86.93
C GLN A 152 -9.91 4.86 -88.08
N SER A 153 -8.65 4.46 -87.85
CA SER A 153 -7.61 4.51 -88.88
C SER A 153 -7.87 3.51 -90.02
N TYR A 154 -8.31 2.30 -89.70
CA TYR A 154 -8.69 1.30 -90.70
C TYR A 154 -9.88 1.78 -91.52
N GLU A 155 -10.97 2.21 -90.86
CA GLU A 155 -12.18 2.72 -91.51
C GLU A 155 -11.86 3.92 -92.43
N ARG A 156 -10.95 4.81 -92.01
CA ARG A 156 -10.54 5.94 -92.86
C ARG A 156 -9.80 5.50 -94.12
N LEU A 157 -8.88 4.54 -94.02
CA LEU A 157 -8.09 4.06 -95.16
C LEU A 157 -8.91 3.17 -96.10
N ASP A 158 -9.79 2.34 -95.55
CA ASP A 158 -10.67 1.44 -96.32
C ASP A 158 -11.67 2.23 -97.20
N ASN A 159 -12.11 3.40 -96.72
CA ASN A 159 -13.00 4.31 -97.44
C ASN A 159 -12.26 5.32 -98.36
N ASP A 160 -10.93 5.37 -98.34
CA ASP A 160 -10.15 6.29 -99.18
C ASP A 160 -9.88 5.68 -100.55
N THR A 161 -10.52 6.22 -101.59
CA THR A 161 -10.32 5.79 -102.98
C THR A 161 -8.89 5.91 -103.50
N ASN A 162 -8.02 6.67 -102.83
CA ASN A 162 -6.61 6.83 -103.19
C ASN A 162 -5.66 5.92 -102.39
N ALA A 163 -6.15 5.21 -101.37
CA ALA A 163 -5.32 4.33 -100.55
C ALA A 163 -4.92 3.05 -101.32
N THR A 164 -3.70 2.56 -101.08
CA THR A 164 -3.28 1.30 -101.69
C THR A 164 -3.85 0.11 -100.94
N LYS A 165 -4.10 -1.01 -101.65
CA LYS A 165 -4.54 -2.27 -101.02
C LYS A 165 -3.58 -2.73 -99.91
N ALA A 166 -2.29 -2.45 -100.04
CA ALA A 166 -1.28 -2.79 -99.03
C ALA A 166 -1.44 -1.97 -97.75
N ASP A 167 -1.76 -0.67 -97.87
CA ASP A 167 -1.98 0.21 -96.72
C ASP A 167 -3.24 -0.17 -95.94
N VAL A 168 -4.31 -0.51 -96.65
CA VAL A 168 -5.57 -1.01 -96.05
C VAL A 168 -5.33 -2.31 -95.31
N GLU A 169 -4.62 -3.27 -95.92
CA GLU A 169 -4.33 -4.56 -95.28
C GLU A 169 -3.43 -4.40 -94.04
N LYS A 170 -2.45 -3.49 -94.10
CA LYS A 170 -1.62 -3.15 -92.92
C LYS A 170 -2.44 -2.56 -91.79
N ALA A 171 -3.37 -1.64 -92.09
CA ALA A 171 -4.25 -1.05 -91.09
C ALA A 171 -5.19 -2.11 -90.47
N LYS A 172 -5.69 -3.04 -91.29
CA LYS A 172 -6.51 -4.17 -90.83
C LYS A 172 -5.75 -5.11 -89.90
N GLN A 173 -4.49 -5.45 -90.22
CA GLN A 173 -3.64 -6.24 -89.33
C GLN A 173 -3.40 -5.53 -87.99
N GLN A 174 -3.17 -4.22 -88.01
CA GLN A 174 -3.00 -3.42 -86.80
C GLN A 174 -4.28 -3.37 -85.94
N LEU A 175 -5.45 -3.26 -86.57
CA LEU A 175 -6.76 -3.35 -85.89
C LEU A 175 -6.96 -4.71 -85.21
N ASN A 176 -6.71 -5.80 -85.94
CA ASN A 176 -6.85 -7.16 -85.39
C ASN A 176 -5.92 -7.36 -84.18
N LEU A 177 -4.67 -6.90 -84.28
CA LEU A 177 -3.71 -6.96 -83.17
C LEU A 177 -4.20 -6.17 -81.95
N ARG A 178 -4.67 -4.92 -82.14
CA ARG A 178 -5.15 -4.09 -81.03
C ARG A 178 -6.43 -4.63 -80.40
N THR A 179 -7.33 -5.19 -81.21
CA THR A 179 -8.57 -5.82 -80.73
C THR A 179 -8.23 -7.04 -79.87
N HIS A 180 -7.33 -7.91 -80.33
CA HIS A 180 -6.86 -9.06 -79.55
C HIS A 180 -6.23 -8.62 -78.21
N MET A 181 -5.36 -7.61 -78.23
CA MET A 181 -4.77 -7.06 -77.00
C MET A 181 -5.83 -6.51 -76.04
N ALA A 182 -6.85 -5.81 -76.54
CA ALA A 182 -7.93 -5.30 -75.71
C ALA A 182 -8.74 -6.45 -75.06
N ASP A 183 -9.03 -7.52 -75.82
CA ASP A 183 -9.71 -8.72 -75.31
C ASP A 183 -8.89 -9.47 -74.25
N GLU A 184 -7.57 -9.61 -74.44
CA GLU A 184 -6.69 -10.19 -73.41
C GLU A 184 -6.73 -9.38 -72.11
N ASN A 185 -6.66 -8.04 -72.20
CA ASN A 185 -6.70 -7.19 -71.01
C ASN A 185 -8.10 -7.11 -70.38
N LYS A 186 -9.17 -7.33 -71.15
CA LYS A 186 -10.54 -7.51 -70.64
C LYS A 186 -10.62 -8.74 -69.74
N ASN A 187 -10.06 -9.86 -70.20
CA ASN A 187 -10.05 -11.12 -69.44
C ASN A 187 -9.21 -10.99 -68.16
N GLU A 188 -8.06 -10.33 -68.24
CA GLU A 188 -7.23 -10.03 -67.05
C GLU A 188 -8.00 -9.18 -66.04
N TYR A 189 -8.63 -8.08 -66.49
CA TYR A 189 -9.45 -7.24 -65.60
C TYR A 189 -10.61 -8.03 -64.97
N ALA A 190 -11.33 -8.84 -65.76
CA ALA A 190 -12.41 -9.67 -65.23
C ALA A 190 -11.93 -10.64 -64.15
N ALA A 191 -10.77 -11.29 -64.34
CA ALA A 191 -10.16 -12.17 -63.36
C ALA A 191 -9.76 -11.43 -62.08
N GLN A 192 -9.10 -10.27 -62.21
CA GLN A 192 -8.69 -9.46 -61.05
C GLN A 192 -9.89 -8.89 -60.29
N LEU A 193 -10.98 -8.53 -60.99
CA LEU A 193 -12.22 -8.06 -60.37
C LEU A 193 -12.89 -9.17 -59.56
N GLN A 194 -12.98 -10.38 -60.12
CA GLN A 194 -13.52 -11.54 -59.39
C GLN A 194 -12.71 -11.84 -58.14
N ASN A 195 -11.38 -11.84 -58.26
CA ASN A 195 -10.46 -12.05 -57.13
C ASN A 195 -10.66 -10.97 -56.05
N PHE A 196 -10.68 -9.69 -56.44
CA PHE A 196 -10.88 -8.59 -55.50
C PHE A 196 -12.23 -8.68 -54.76
N ASN A 197 -13.33 -8.98 -55.48
CA ASN A 197 -14.65 -9.11 -54.84
C ASN A 197 -14.68 -10.27 -53.84
N GLY A 198 -14.02 -11.38 -54.14
CA GLY A 198 -13.87 -12.52 -53.22
C GLY A 198 -13.09 -12.15 -51.97
N GLU A 199 -11.93 -11.51 -52.12
CA GLU A 199 -11.11 -11.08 -50.98
C GLU A 199 -11.75 -9.94 -50.19
N GLN A 200 -12.50 -9.04 -50.83
CA GLN A 200 -13.29 -8.01 -50.15
C GLN A 200 -14.38 -8.64 -49.28
N HIS A 201 -15.13 -9.60 -49.81
CA HIS A 201 -16.15 -10.31 -49.04
C HIS A 201 -15.52 -11.01 -47.83
N LYS A 202 -14.44 -11.76 -48.04
CA LYS A 202 -13.71 -12.43 -46.96
C LYS A 202 -13.17 -11.44 -45.92
N HIS A 203 -12.67 -10.28 -46.35
CA HIS A 203 -12.16 -9.25 -45.45
C HIS A 203 -13.25 -8.78 -44.47
N PHE A 204 -14.41 -8.38 -44.98
CA PHE A 204 -15.47 -7.78 -44.15
C PHE A 204 -16.36 -8.80 -43.42
N TYR A 205 -16.52 -10.01 -43.93
CA TYR A 205 -17.43 -11.00 -43.34
C TYR A 205 -16.71 -12.11 -42.55
N VAL A 206 -15.38 -12.20 -42.63
CA VAL A 206 -14.60 -13.24 -41.93
C VAL A 206 -13.43 -12.63 -41.15
N VAL A 207 -12.52 -11.94 -41.84
CA VAL A 207 -11.23 -11.54 -41.26
C VAL A 207 -11.38 -10.42 -40.23
N ILE A 208 -11.99 -9.29 -40.60
CA ILE A 208 -12.19 -8.15 -39.69
C ILE A 208 -13.06 -8.54 -38.49
N PRO A 209 -14.21 -9.23 -38.67
CA PRO A 209 -15.02 -9.66 -37.53
C PRO A 209 -14.26 -10.50 -36.51
N GLN A 210 -13.40 -11.42 -36.98
CA GLN A 210 -12.60 -12.27 -36.11
C GLN A 210 -11.55 -11.49 -35.32
N ILE A 211 -10.83 -10.57 -35.97
CA ILE A 211 -9.81 -9.73 -35.31
C ILE A 211 -10.46 -8.83 -34.25
N TYR A 212 -11.59 -8.20 -34.58
CA TYR A 212 -12.28 -7.31 -33.64
C TYR A 212 -12.95 -8.05 -32.50
N LYS A 213 -13.41 -9.28 -32.74
CA LYS A 213 -13.85 -10.16 -31.66
C LYS A 213 -12.72 -10.45 -30.67
N GLN A 214 -11.51 -10.72 -31.15
CA GLN A 214 -10.34 -10.93 -30.28
C GLN A 214 -9.98 -9.67 -29.49
N LEU A 215 -10.02 -8.49 -30.12
CA LEU A 215 -9.85 -7.22 -29.43
C LEU A 215 -10.93 -6.99 -28.35
N GLN A 216 -12.18 -7.34 -28.64
CA GLN A 216 -13.29 -7.24 -27.69
C GLN A 216 -13.06 -8.16 -26.49
N GLU A 217 -12.77 -9.44 -26.72
CA GLU A 217 -12.51 -10.42 -25.66
C GLU A 217 -11.30 -10.03 -24.80
N MET A 218 -10.27 -9.44 -25.41
CA MET A 218 -9.13 -8.86 -24.70
C MET A 218 -9.55 -7.67 -23.82
N ASP A 219 -10.36 -6.75 -24.33
CA ASP A 219 -10.86 -5.56 -23.61
C ASP A 219 -11.78 -5.94 -22.44
N GLU A 220 -12.65 -6.92 -22.65
CA GLU A 220 -13.54 -7.49 -21.63
C GLU A 220 -12.74 -8.19 -20.53
N ARG A 221 -11.75 -9.02 -20.89
CA ARG A 221 -10.83 -9.65 -19.91
C ARG A 221 -10.10 -8.62 -19.08
N ARG A 222 -9.62 -7.51 -19.69
CA ARG A 222 -8.98 -6.42 -18.94
C ARG A 222 -9.95 -5.84 -17.90
N THR A 223 -11.19 -5.62 -18.29
CA THR A 223 -12.22 -5.05 -17.41
C THR A 223 -12.51 -5.97 -16.22
N ILE A 224 -12.59 -7.28 -16.45
CA ILE A 224 -12.75 -8.30 -15.39
C ILE A 224 -11.53 -8.30 -14.46
N LYS A 225 -10.32 -8.36 -15.01
CA LYS A 225 -9.07 -8.37 -14.21
C LYS A 225 -8.95 -7.12 -13.33
N LEU A 226 -9.37 -5.97 -13.85
CA LEU A 226 -9.39 -4.73 -13.07
C LEU A 226 -10.38 -4.80 -11.90
N SER A 227 -11.57 -5.37 -12.11
CA SER A 227 -12.55 -5.62 -11.04
C SER A 227 -11.99 -6.56 -9.97
N GLU A 228 -11.30 -7.63 -10.37
CA GLU A 228 -10.63 -8.54 -9.43
C GLU A 228 -9.57 -7.84 -8.59
N CYS A 229 -8.78 -6.95 -9.19
CA CYS A 229 -7.78 -6.15 -8.49
C CYS A 229 -8.43 -5.15 -7.51
N TYR A 230 -9.57 -4.54 -7.86
CA TYR A 230 -10.34 -3.70 -6.93
C TYR A 230 -10.82 -4.48 -5.71
N ARG A 231 -11.30 -5.69 -5.92
CA ARG A 231 -11.66 -6.58 -4.81
C ARG A 231 -10.43 -6.95 -3.97
N GLY A 232 -9.33 -7.32 -4.63
CA GLY A 232 -8.07 -7.65 -3.96
C GLY A 232 -7.55 -6.51 -3.08
N PHE A 233 -7.70 -5.25 -3.53
CA PHE A 233 -7.36 -4.07 -2.74
C PHE A 233 -8.14 -3.99 -1.43
N ALA A 234 -9.46 -4.20 -1.45
CA ALA A 234 -10.29 -4.19 -0.25
C ALA A 234 -10.00 -5.40 0.66
N ASP A 235 -9.76 -6.57 0.06
CA ASP A 235 -9.50 -7.80 0.81
C ASP A 235 -8.15 -7.77 1.54
N SER A 236 -7.14 -7.05 1.01
CA SER A 236 -5.87 -6.81 1.72
C SER A 236 -6.07 -6.13 3.08
N GLU A 237 -7.01 -5.18 3.18
CA GLU A 237 -7.38 -4.52 4.44
C GLU A 237 -8.21 -5.45 5.34
N ARG A 238 -9.20 -6.14 4.76
CA ARG A 238 -10.08 -7.05 5.53
C ARG A 238 -9.30 -8.18 6.20
N LYS A 239 -8.26 -8.68 5.55
CA LYS A 239 -7.44 -9.80 6.03
C LYS A 239 -6.84 -9.54 7.41
N VAL A 240 -6.46 -8.30 7.72
CA VAL A 240 -5.76 -7.97 8.98
C VAL A 240 -6.71 -7.58 10.12
N ILE A 241 -8.00 -7.32 9.83
CA ILE A 241 -9.00 -6.88 10.82
C ILE A 241 -9.03 -7.77 12.07
N PRO A 242 -9.03 -9.12 11.99
CA PRO A 242 -9.08 -9.96 13.18
C PRO A 242 -7.87 -9.76 14.11
N ILE A 243 -6.67 -9.63 13.53
CA ILE A 243 -5.44 -9.48 14.32
C ILE A 243 -5.35 -8.06 14.89
N ILE A 244 -5.74 -7.05 14.11
CA ILE A 244 -5.86 -5.67 14.61
C ILE A 244 -6.82 -5.62 15.80
N SER A 245 -7.98 -6.28 15.70
CA SER A 245 -8.97 -6.33 16.79
C SER A 245 -8.37 -6.96 18.05
N LYS A 246 -7.61 -8.06 17.89
CA LYS A 246 -6.89 -8.70 18.99
C LYS A 246 -5.86 -7.76 19.63
N CYS A 247 -5.10 -6.98 18.85
CA CYS A 247 -4.15 -6.01 19.40
C CYS A 247 -4.86 -4.94 20.24
N LEU A 248 -5.99 -4.43 19.75
CA LEU A 248 -6.80 -3.45 20.47
C LEU A 248 -7.38 -4.04 21.78
N GLU A 249 -7.86 -5.28 21.74
CA GLU A 249 -8.30 -6.01 22.93
C GLU A 249 -7.17 -6.20 23.94
N GLY A 250 -5.96 -6.54 23.46
CA GLY A 250 -4.75 -6.67 24.28
C GLY A 250 -4.40 -5.38 25.01
N MET A 251 -4.52 -4.22 24.35
CA MET A 251 -4.33 -2.91 25.00
C MET A 251 -5.35 -2.65 26.11
N VAL A 252 -6.61 -3.00 25.88
CA VAL A 252 -7.68 -2.87 26.89
C VAL A 252 -7.42 -3.80 28.09
N LEU A 253 -6.97 -5.03 27.84
CA LEU A 253 -6.61 -5.97 28.91
C LEU A 253 -5.40 -5.50 29.72
N ALA A 254 -4.37 -4.94 29.06
CA ALA A 254 -3.22 -4.37 29.74
C ALA A 254 -3.65 -3.22 30.67
N ALA A 255 -4.53 -2.33 30.21
CA ALA A 255 -5.08 -1.26 31.05
C ALA A 255 -5.83 -1.81 32.28
N LYS A 256 -6.59 -2.90 32.12
CA LYS A 256 -7.30 -3.56 33.23
C LYS A 256 -6.39 -4.29 34.23
N SER A 257 -5.13 -4.56 33.87
CA SER A 257 -4.17 -5.24 34.75
C SER A 257 -3.48 -4.34 35.76
N VAL A 258 -3.72 -3.03 35.71
CA VAL A 258 -3.21 -2.08 36.69
C VAL A 258 -3.92 -2.30 38.03
N ASP A 259 -3.15 -2.44 39.10
CA ASP A 259 -3.63 -2.73 40.46
C ASP A 259 -2.97 -1.75 41.43
N GLU A 260 -3.73 -0.75 41.86
CA GLU A 260 -3.26 0.32 42.73
C GLU A 260 -2.85 -0.18 44.12
N ARG A 261 -3.49 -1.26 44.60
CA ARG A 261 -3.18 -1.84 45.92
C ARG A 261 -1.88 -2.59 45.88
N ARG A 262 -1.68 -3.39 44.81
CA ARG A 262 -0.40 -4.08 44.58
C ARG A 262 0.74 -3.08 44.40
N ASP A 263 0.51 -2.02 43.62
CA ASP A 263 1.50 -0.95 43.44
C ASP A 263 1.86 -0.29 44.77
N SER A 264 0.87 0.05 45.60
CA SER A 264 1.10 0.61 46.93
C SER A 264 1.88 -0.34 47.85
N GLN A 265 1.56 -1.64 47.81
CA GLN A 265 2.28 -2.64 48.60
C GLN A 265 3.74 -2.78 48.14
N MET A 266 4.00 -2.75 46.83
CA MET A 266 5.38 -2.78 46.30
C MET A 266 6.21 -1.59 46.79
N VAL A 267 5.61 -0.41 46.97
CA VAL A 267 6.28 0.75 47.59
C VAL A 267 6.67 0.43 49.03
N VAL A 268 5.73 -0.09 49.83
CA VAL A 268 6.01 -0.47 51.22
C VAL A 268 7.14 -1.50 51.27
N ASP A 269 7.07 -2.55 50.47
CA ASP A 269 8.07 -3.62 50.45
C ASP A 269 9.46 -3.12 50.03
N SER A 270 9.51 -2.10 49.15
CA SER A 270 10.78 -1.54 48.65
C SER A 270 11.43 -0.55 49.63
N PHE A 271 10.63 0.21 50.38
CA PHE A 271 11.13 1.34 51.18
C PHE A 271 10.97 1.16 52.70
N LYS A 272 10.26 0.14 53.17
CA LYS A 272 10.11 -0.13 54.61
C LYS A 272 11.49 -0.40 55.21
N SER A 273 11.93 0.54 56.05
CA SER A 273 13.27 0.54 56.66
C SER A 273 13.41 -0.41 57.84
N GLY A 274 12.29 -0.91 58.37
CA GLY A 274 12.24 -1.70 59.60
C GLY A 274 12.40 -0.89 60.88
N PHE A 275 12.58 0.44 60.79
CA PHE A 275 12.57 1.30 61.97
C PHE A 275 11.15 1.41 62.54
N GLU A 276 11.06 1.28 63.87
CA GLU A 276 9.87 1.67 64.60
C GLU A 276 9.90 3.17 64.90
N PRO A 277 8.74 3.84 64.98
CA PRO A 277 8.67 5.21 65.46
C PRO A 277 9.38 5.36 66.81
N PRO A 278 10.20 6.42 67.03
CA PRO A 278 10.86 6.64 68.31
C PRO A 278 9.82 6.67 69.46
N GLY A 279 10.08 5.89 70.50
CA GLY A 279 9.28 5.93 71.73
C GLY A 279 9.58 7.17 72.57
N ASP A 280 8.80 7.35 73.64
CA ASP A 280 9.00 8.46 74.56
C ASP A 280 10.38 8.42 75.21
N PHE A 281 10.97 9.60 75.42
CA PHE A 281 12.22 9.71 76.14
C PHE A 281 12.00 9.30 77.61
N PRO A 282 12.81 8.39 78.15
CA PRO A 282 12.71 8.06 79.56
C PRO A 282 13.07 9.30 80.41
N PHE A 283 12.45 9.43 81.57
CA PHE A 283 12.85 10.42 82.56
C PHE A 283 14.25 10.08 83.09
N GLU A 284 15.20 11.00 82.95
CA GLU A 284 16.55 10.87 83.49
C GLU A 284 16.63 11.58 84.85
N ASP A 285 16.59 10.80 85.93
CA ASP A 285 16.72 11.33 87.29
C ASP A 285 18.20 11.53 87.68
N TYR A 286 18.68 12.76 87.53
CA TYR A 286 20.04 13.15 87.93
C TYR A 286 20.20 13.37 89.45
N SER A 287 19.11 13.36 90.23
CA SER A 287 19.16 13.64 91.67
C SER A 287 19.83 12.52 92.48
N GLN A 288 19.98 11.32 91.90
CA GLN A 288 20.68 10.18 92.53
C GLN A 288 22.17 10.45 92.84
N HIS A 289 22.78 11.48 92.23
CA HIS A 289 24.16 11.91 92.53
C HIS A 289 24.24 13.07 93.52
N ILE A 290 23.13 13.76 93.80
CA ILE A 290 23.06 14.84 94.80
C ILE A 290 22.96 14.25 96.21
N TYR A 291 22.25 13.12 96.37
CA TYR A 291 22.06 12.46 97.66
C TYR A 291 23.16 11.44 98.04
N ARG A 292 24.27 11.32 97.28
CA ARG A 292 25.39 10.42 97.62
C ARG A 292 26.40 10.97 98.62
N THR A 293 26.24 12.21 99.08
CA THR A 293 27.01 12.77 100.19
C THR A 293 26.05 13.30 101.24
N ILE A 294 25.67 12.42 102.15
CA ILE A 294 25.52 12.59 103.62
C ILE A 294 24.73 11.36 104.10
N SER A 295 25.54 10.32 104.38
CA SER A 295 25.46 9.29 105.41
C SER A 295 24.14 8.90 106.09
N ASP A 296 23.94 7.58 106.03
CA ASP A 296 23.75 6.64 107.16
C ASP A 296 22.43 6.60 107.94
N GLY A 297 21.81 5.41 107.85
CA GLY A 297 20.62 5.00 108.60
C GLY A 297 20.21 3.56 108.29
N THR A 298 21.17 2.65 108.38
CA THR A 298 21.15 1.18 108.38
C THR A 298 19.81 0.51 108.76
N ILE A 299 19.36 -0.48 107.97
CA ILE A 299 19.14 -1.85 108.48
C ILE A 299 19.69 -2.85 107.46
N SER A 300 20.53 -3.71 108.00
CA SER A 300 21.41 -4.72 107.42
C SER A 300 20.73 -5.90 106.75
N ALA A 301 21.45 -6.42 105.76
CA ALA A 301 21.26 -7.69 105.08
C ALA A 301 21.53 -8.93 105.97
N SER A 302 20.96 -10.06 105.58
CA SER A 302 21.64 -11.37 105.50
C SER A 302 21.06 -12.12 104.30
N LYS A 303 21.78 -12.24 103.16
CA LYS A 303 22.78 -13.26 102.77
C LYS A 303 22.21 -14.68 102.70
N GLN A 304 22.03 -15.20 101.48
CA GLN A 304 22.94 -16.14 100.77
C GLN A 304 22.66 -17.60 101.18
N GLU A 305 22.71 -18.64 100.35
CA GLU A 305 22.96 -18.87 98.92
C GLU A 305 22.80 -20.39 98.68
N SER A 306 22.58 -20.77 97.42
CA SER A 306 22.87 -22.06 96.74
C SER A 306 21.62 -22.53 95.98
N GLY A 307 21.54 -22.53 94.65
CA GLY A 307 22.56 -22.42 93.61
C GLY A 307 22.87 -23.79 93.01
N LYS A 308 22.93 -23.82 91.67
CA LYS A 308 23.42 -24.87 90.72
C LYS A 308 22.31 -25.63 89.96
N VAL A 309 22.36 -25.85 88.63
CA VAL A 309 23.37 -25.55 87.57
C VAL A 309 22.79 -25.78 86.15
N ASP A 310 23.30 -24.96 85.20
CA ASP A 310 23.88 -25.24 83.85
C ASP A 310 23.12 -26.02 82.75
N ALA A 311 23.33 -25.83 81.43
CA ALA A 311 24.07 -24.86 80.58
C ALA A 311 23.79 -25.18 79.09
N LYS A 312 23.87 -24.18 78.20
CA LYS A 312 24.95 -24.08 77.18
C LYS A 312 24.91 -22.78 76.37
N THR A 313 25.99 -22.02 76.52
CA THR A 313 26.46 -20.95 75.64
C THR A 313 27.19 -21.54 74.43
N THR A 314 27.07 -20.93 73.25
CA THR A 314 28.16 -20.88 72.27
C THR A 314 28.40 -19.46 71.81
N VAL A 315 29.65 -19.04 72.02
CA VAL A 315 30.29 -17.76 71.75
C VAL A 315 30.58 -17.59 70.26
N GLY A 316 30.37 -16.37 69.74
CA GLY A 316 30.77 -15.96 68.40
C GLY A 316 31.22 -14.50 68.33
N LYS A 317 32.44 -14.26 68.84
CA LYS A 317 33.38 -13.13 68.60
C LYS A 317 32.87 -11.82 68.00
N ALA A 318 33.05 -10.75 68.79
CA ALA A 318 33.19 -9.37 68.35
C ALA A 318 34.39 -9.19 67.38
N LYS A 319 34.19 -8.40 66.32
CA LYS A 319 35.26 -7.69 65.60
C LYS A 319 35.06 -6.19 65.80
N GLY A 320 36.14 -5.56 66.26
CA GLY A 320 36.21 -4.16 66.62
C GLY A 320 36.20 -3.20 65.42
N LYS A 321 36.00 -1.94 65.82
CA LYS A 321 35.99 -0.68 65.08
C LYS A 321 37.16 -0.52 64.10
N LEU A 322 36.89 0.08 62.95
CA LEU A 322 37.82 1.01 62.30
C LEU A 322 37.03 2.17 61.66
N TRP A 323 37.24 3.38 62.20
CA TRP A 323 36.81 4.63 61.58
C TRP A 323 37.85 5.05 60.54
N LEU A 324 37.42 5.41 59.32
CA LEU A 324 38.21 6.24 58.42
C LEU A 324 37.31 7.33 57.82
N PHE A 325 37.85 8.54 57.86
CA PHE A 325 37.23 9.83 57.57
C PHE A 325 36.57 9.95 56.20
N GLY A 326 35.54 10.80 56.14
CA GLY A 326 35.41 11.78 55.06
C GLY A 326 34.30 11.57 54.05
N LYS A 327 33.10 12.07 54.38
CA LYS A 327 32.42 13.20 53.68
C LYS A 327 30.94 13.20 54.09
N LYS A 328 30.53 14.26 54.81
CA LYS A 328 29.11 14.56 55.05
C LYS A 328 28.49 15.07 53.74
N PRO A 329 27.34 14.55 53.28
CA PRO A 329 26.34 15.38 52.63
C PRO A 329 25.48 16.02 53.72
N LYS A 330 25.26 17.33 53.64
CA LYS A 330 24.34 18.06 54.51
C LYS A 330 22.94 17.48 54.33
N VAL A 331 22.41 16.80 55.35
CA VAL A 331 20.97 16.49 55.42
C VAL A 331 20.25 17.82 55.59
N LYS A 332 19.53 18.25 54.56
CA LYS A 332 18.55 19.33 54.71
C LYS A 332 17.43 18.77 55.60
N VAL A 333 17.37 19.26 56.84
CA VAL A 333 16.20 19.09 57.70
C VAL A 333 15.04 19.79 57.00
N ILE A 334 14.14 19.03 56.38
CA ILE A 334 12.83 19.54 55.96
C ILE A 334 11.94 19.47 57.19
N LYS A 335 11.70 20.62 57.81
CA LYS A 335 10.59 20.81 58.77
C LYS A 335 9.29 20.58 58.00
N PHE A 336 8.55 19.52 58.34
CA PHE A 336 7.14 19.42 57.97
C PHE A 336 6.36 20.40 58.85
N LEU A 337 5.99 21.54 58.29
CA LEU A 337 4.88 22.35 58.79
C LEU A 337 3.62 21.81 58.13
N TYR A 338 2.75 21.19 58.92
CA TYR A 338 1.40 20.85 58.48
C TYR A 338 0.64 22.16 58.24
N ALA A 339 0.35 22.45 56.97
CA ALA A 339 -0.61 23.47 56.58
C ALA A 339 -1.71 22.78 55.77
N ASN A 340 -2.94 22.93 56.24
CA ASN A 340 -4.17 22.36 55.71
C ASN A 340 -4.39 22.64 54.21
N ASN A 341 -4.96 21.65 53.52
CA ASN A 341 -5.82 21.71 52.34
C ASN A 341 -5.44 22.66 51.18
N PHE A 342 -5.03 22.10 50.04
CA PHE A 342 -5.70 22.33 48.74
C PHE A 342 -5.13 21.38 47.67
N VAL A 343 -6.01 20.62 47.01
CA VAL A 343 -5.75 19.96 45.73
C VAL A 343 -5.81 21.04 44.66
N LEU A 344 -4.71 21.25 43.92
CA LEU A 344 -4.75 22.03 42.69
C LEU A 344 -3.83 21.43 41.63
N VAL A 345 -4.44 20.60 40.78
CA VAL A 345 -3.96 20.36 39.42
C VAL A 345 -4.40 21.55 38.59
N CYS A 346 -3.47 22.43 38.20
CA CYS A 346 -3.71 23.45 37.19
C CYS A 346 -2.62 23.36 36.11
N HIS A 347 -2.99 22.75 34.98
CA HIS A 347 -2.33 22.94 33.70
C HIS A 347 -2.82 24.26 33.08
N LEU A 348 -1.87 25.00 32.54
CA LEU A 348 -2.03 26.23 31.78
C LEU A 348 -2.76 25.95 30.46
N HIS A 349 -4.01 26.39 30.31
CA HIS A 349 -4.56 27.17 29.19
C HIS A 349 -6.09 27.23 29.29
N GLU A 350 -6.64 28.44 29.29
CA GLU A 350 -8.07 28.71 29.39
C GLU A 350 -8.86 28.19 28.18
N CYS A 351 -9.82 27.29 28.43
CA CYS A 351 -10.95 27.05 27.54
C CYS A 351 -12.23 27.47 28.28
N ARG A 352 -12.83 28.59 27.88
CA ARG A 352 -14.20 28.95 28.28
C ARG A 352 -15.18 28.09 27.47
N TYR A 353 -15.88 27.20 28.15
CA TYR A 353 -17.09 26.57 27.62
C TYR A 353 -18.32 27.32 28.11
N ARG A 354 -19.18 27.72 27.18
CA ARG A 354 -20.59 28.02 27.44
C ARG A 354 -21.38 27.06 26.55
N MET A 355 -22.12 26.14 27.18
CA MET A 355 -23.07 25.27 26.47
C MET A 355 -24.34 26.05 26.20
N ASP A 356 -24.77 26.12 24.95
CA ASP A 356 -26.18 26.20 24.55
C ASP A 356 -26.35 25.70 23.11
N ASN A 357 -27.23 24.70 22.96
CA ASN A 357 -27.92 24.20 21.76
C ASN A 357 -27.10 23.81 20.51
N GLY A 358 -27.12 22.51 20.23
CA GLY A 358 -26.30 21.85 19.22
C GLY A 358 -26.49 22.35 17.78
N LEU A 359 -25.36 22.71 17.17
CA LEU A 359 -25.02 22.61 15.75
C LEU A 359 -23.56 23.07 15.61
N ILE A 360 -22.64 22.16 15.27
CA ILE A 360 -21.27 22.54 14.91
C ILE A 360 -21.28 22.87 13.42
N LEU A 361 -21.32 24.16 13.10
CA LEU A 361 -20.94 24.70 11.79
C LEU A 361 -19.46 25.06 11.85
N ILE A 362 -18.63 24.34 11.09
CA ILE A 362 -17.24 24.71 10.85
C ILE A 362 -17.23 25.68 9.67
N GLU A 363 -17.21 26.99 9.94
CA GLU A 363 -16.77 27.98 8.95
C GLU A 363 -15.26 28.19 9.08
N ASN A 364 -14.52 27.73 8.07
CA ASN A 364 -13.15 28.16 7.82
C ASN A 364 -13.18 29.62 7.38
N LYS A 365 -12.58 30.52 8.17
CA LYS A 365 -12.11 31.82 7.66
C LYS A 365 -10.59 31.90 7.78
N TYR A 366 -9.95 31.75 6.62
CA TYR A 366 -8.73 32.45 6.25
C TYR A 366 -8.93 33.96 6.41
N VAL A 367 -7.96 34.66 7.01
CA VAL A 367 -7.60 36.07 6.72
C VAL A 367 -6.13 36.23 7.10
N GLU A 368 -5.25 36.20 6.10
CA GLU A 368 -4.32 37.26 5.61
C GLU A 368 -2.97 37.34 6.34
#